data_AF-A0A0J9E3L0-F1
#
_entry.id   AF-A0A0J9E3L0-F1
#
_cell.length_a   1.000
_cell.length_b   1.000
_cell.length_c   1.000
_cell.angle_alpha   90.00
_cell.angle_beta   90.00
_cell.angle_gamma   90.00
#
_symmetry.space_group_name_H-M   'P 1'
#
loop_
_entity.id
_entity.type
_entity.pdbx_description
1 polymer ?
#
loop_
_entity_poly.entity_id
_entity_poly.type
_entity_poly.pdbx_seq_one_letter_code
_entity_poly.pdbx_strand_id
1 'polypeptide(L)' 'MSRADLPSANTRRWVASRKAAVVKGVAYGLLSLNEALETYGLSEEEFDAWRGAVEKHGEAALKATALKKYRQL' A
#
# COMPACT_ATOMS: atom_id res chain seq x y z
N MET A 1 -7.17 7.36 -3.27
CA MET A 1 -7.55 5.94 -3.09
C MET A 1 -8.63 5.85 -2.01
N SER A 2 -9.50 4.85 -2.08
CA SER A 2 -10.41 4.45 -1.00
C SER A 2 -10.00 3.04 -0.53
N ARG A 3 -10.50 2.53 0.61
CA ARG A 3 -10.22 1.15 1.06
C ARG A 3 -10.47 0.07 -0.01
N ALA A 4 -11.25 0.36 -1.06
CA ALA A 4 -11.46 -0.49 -2.23
C ALA A 4 -10.25 -0.65 -3.18
N ASP A 5 -9.24 0.24 -3.09
CA ASP A 5 -7.99 0.14 -3.85
C ASP A 5 -6.96 -0.77 -3.14
N LEU A 6 -7.21 -1.08 -1.86
CA LEU A 6 -6.42 -2.04 -1.13
C LEU A 6 -6.79 -3.47 -1.59
N PRO A 7 -5.80 -4.36 -1.74
CA PRO A 7 -6.09 -5.75 -2.06
C PRO A 7 -6.96 -6.37 -0.97
N SER A 8 -7.87 -7.27 -1.33
CA SER A 8 -8.65 -8.00 -0.33
C SER A 8 -7.71 -8.81 0.59
N ALA A 9 -8.09 -8.98 1.86
CA ALA A 9 -7.35 -9.79 2.83
C ALA A 9 -7.10 -11.23 2.37
N ASN A 10 -7.95 -11.78 1.49
CA ASN A 10 -7.80 -13.12 0.90
C ASN A 10 -6.87 -13.15 -0.35
N THR A 11 -6.00 -12.13 -0.51
CA THR A 11 -5.08 -12.07 -1.64
C THR A 11 -3.95 -13.07 -1.47
N ARG A 12 -3.97 -14.14 -2.27
CA ARG A 12 -2.87 -15.13 -2.32
C ARG A 12 -1.71 -14.74 -3.22
N ARG A 13 -1.92 -13.83 -4.19
CA ARG A 13 -0.90 -13.43 -5.17
C ARG A 13 -0.51 -11.96 -5.01
N TRP A 14 0.70 -11.74 -4.50
CA TRP A 14 1.28 -10.41 -4.32
C TRP A 14 2.07 -9.96 -5.54
N VAL A 15 1.42 -9.17 -6.41
CA VAL A 15 2.08 -8.47 -7.51
C VAL A 15 2.61 -7.11 -7.06
N ALA A 16 3.62 -6.56 -7.77
CA ALA A 16 4.25 -5.28 -7.42
C ALA A 16 3.24 -4.13 -7.19
N SER A 17 2.18 -4.06 -8.00
CA SER A 17 1.12 -3.06 -7.85
C SER A 17 0.33 -3.19 -6.54
N ARG A 18 0.01 -4.43 -6.10
CA ARG A 18 -0.71 -4.67 -4.83
C ARG A 18 0.15 -4.40 -3.61
N LYS A 19 1.43 -4.80 -3.65
CA LYS A 19 2.42 -4.47 -2.63
C LYS A 19 2.53 -2.95 -2.47
N ALA A 20 2.63 -2.23 -3.60
CA ALA A 20 2.65 -0.77 -3.60
C ALA A 20 1.37 -0.14 -3.04
N ALA A 21 0.19 -0.70 -3.31
CA ALA A 21 -1.07 -0.20 -2.75
C ALA A 21 -1.12 -0.31 -1.22
N VAL A 22 -0.65 -1.43 -0.65
CA VAL A 22 -0.59 -1.62 0.81
C VAL A 22 0.45 -0.70 1.44
N VAL A 23 1.66 -0.64 0.89
CA VAL A 23 2.72 0.27 1.38
C VAL A 23 2.26 1.73 1.34
N LYS A 24 1.61 2.16 0.25
CA LYS A 24 1.04 3.50 0.14
C LYS A 24 -0.10 3.70 1.13
N GLY A 25 -1.01 2.73 1.27
CA GLY A 25 -2.11 2.79 2.24
C GLY A 25 -1.61 3.04 3.66
N VAL A 26 -0.52 2.38 4.05
CA VAL A 26 0.12 2.59 5.35
C VAL A 26 0.85 3.93 5.43
N ALA A 27 1.63 4.30 4.40
CA ALA A 27 2.36 5.56 4.37
C ALA A 27 1.46 6.81 4.41
N TYR A 28 0.26 6.73 3.80
CA TYR A 28 -0.72 7.82 3.79
C TYR A 28 -1.72 7.75 4.97
N GLY A 29 -1.57 6.80 5.90
CA GLY A 29 -2.42 6.67 7.09
C GLY A 29 -3.83 6.14 6.82
N LEU A 30 -4.07 5.46 5.69
CA LEU A 30 -5.34 4.77 5.41
C LEU A 30 -5.47 3.43 6.16
N LEU A 31 -4.33 2.86 6.57
CA LEU A 31 -4.23 1.60 7.30
C LEU A 31 -3.03 1.68 8.24
N SER A 32 -3.16 1.20 9.47
CA SER A 32 -2.00 1.12 10.36
C SER A 32 -1.04 0.03 9.87
N LEU A 33 0.26 0.17 10.15
CA LEU A 33 1.23 -0.89 9.82
C LEU A 33 0.81 -2.22 10.46
N ASN A 34 0.50 -2.21 11.76
CA ASN A 34 0.07 -3.39 12.50
C ASN A 34 -1.21 -4.01 11.90
N GLU A 35 -2.23 -3.19 11.60
CA GLU A 35 -3.43 -3.67 10.90
C GLU A 35 -3.11 -4.29 9.54
N ALA A 36 -2.17 -3.75 8.77
CA ALA A 36 -1.75 -4.33 7.51
C ALA A 36 -1.08 -5.69 7.71
N LEU A 37 -0.17 -5.80 8.69
CA LEU A 37 0.50 -7.06 9.02
C LEU A 37 -0.51 -8.13 9.45
N GLU A 38 -1.47 -7.78 10.32
CA GLU A 38 -2.53 -8.70 10.76
C GLU A 38 -3.51 -9.06 9.65
N THR A 39 -3.98 -8.08 8.87
CA THR A 39 -4.98 -8.27 7.80
C THR A 39 -4.44 -9.15 6.68
N TYR A 40 -3.15 -8.99 6.35
CA TYR A 40 -2.52 -9.69 5.23
C TYR A 40 -1.61 -10.84 5.66
N GLY A 41 -1.45 -11.07 6.98
CA GLY A 41 -0.56 -12.08 7.53
C GLY A 41 0.90 -11.89 7.12
N LEU A 42 1.35 -10.64 7.07
CA LEU A 42 2.71 -10.27 6.63
C LEU A 42 3.60 -10.00 7.84
N SER A 43 4.90 -10.27 7.68
CA SER A 43 5.90 -9.82 8.65
C SER A 43 6.33 -8.37 8.38
N GLU A 44 6.77 -7.66 9.42
CA GLU A 44 7.31 -6.30 9.28
C GLU A 44 8.49 -6.25 8.28
N GLU A 45 9.32 -7.29 8.29
CA GLU A 45 10.44 -7.51 7.37
C GLU A 45 9.98 -7.57 5.90
N GLU A 46 8.88 -8.28 5.63
CA GLU A 46 8.30 -8.35 4.28
C GLU A 46 7.76 -7.00 3.85
N PHE A 47 7.10 -6.29 4.76
CA PHE A 47 6.60 -4.95 4.48
C PHE A 47 7.74 -3.99 4.17
N ASP A 48 8.85 -4.04 4.91
CA ASP A 48 10.01 -3.19 4.66
C ASP A 48 10.70 -3.54 3.33
N ALA A 49 10.80 -4.83 2.99
CA ALA A 49 11.24 -5.26 1.68
C ALA A 49 10.33 -4.72 0.55
N TRP A 50 9.01 -4.62 0.79
CA TRP A 50 8.08 -4.03 -0.17
C TRP A 50 8.23 -2.51 -0.23
N ARG A 51 8.44 -1.84 0.90
CA ARG A 51 8.73 -0.40 0.98
C ARG A 51 9.97 -0.07 0.17
N GLY A 52 11.08 -0.76 0.40
CA GLY A 52 12.33 -0.58 -0.35
C GLY A 52 12.18 -0.89 -1.85
N ALA A 53 11.37 -1.88 -2.22
CA ALA A 53 11.08 -2.16 -3.63
C ALA A 53 10.24 -1.06 -4.30
N VAL A 54 9.28 -0.47 -3.57
CA VAL A 54 8.47 0.66 -4.04
C VAL A 54 9.30 1.93 -4.14
N GLU A 55 10.21 2.15 -3.20
CA GLU A 55 11.14 3.29 -3.16
C GLU A 55 12.18 3.23 -4.29
N LYS A 56 12.77 2.04 -4.54
CA LYS A 56 13.72 1.81 -5.64
C LYS A 56 13.15 2.05 -7.04
N HIS A 57 11.86 1.77 -7.23
CA HIS A 57 11.20 2.02 -8.52
C HIS A 57 10.71 3.47 -8.68
N GLY A 58 10.78 4.29 -7.63
CA GLY A 58 10.64 5.74 -7.69
C GLY A 58 9.32 6.27 -8.26
N GLU A 59 9.23 7.59 -8.32
CA GLU A 59 8.05 8.44 -8.56
C GLU A 59 7.32 8.28 -9.93
N ALA A 60 7.70 7.33 -10.80
CA ALA A 60 6.93 7.01 -12.01
C ALA A 60 5.60 6.32 -11.69
N ALA A 61 5.46 5.73 -10.49
CA ALA A 61 4.19 5.22 -9.96
C ALA A 61 3.32 6.33 -9.31
N LEU A 62 3.75 7.59 -9.34
CA LEU A 62 3.12 8.73 -8.66
C LEU A 62 2.25 9.60 -9.58
N LYS A 63 2.08 9.24 -10.86
CA LYS A 63 1.42 10.08 -11.87
C LYS A 63 -0.06 9.80 -12.19
N ALA A 64 -0.85 9.14 -11.34
CA ALA A 64 -2.29 9.05 -11.62
C ALA A 64 -3.28 9.21 -10.44
N THR A 65 -2.88 9.12 -9.17
CA THR A 65 -3.90 9.09 -8.10
C THR A 65 -3.54 9.82 -6.80
N ALA A 66 -2.46 10.60 -6.78
CA ALA A 66 -2.05 11.37 -5.59
C ALA A 66 -2.79 12.71 -5.43
N LEU A 67 -3.61 13.14 -6.40
CA LEU A 67 -4.10 14.54 -6.46
C LEU A 67 -5.63 14.73 -6.42
N LYS A 68 -6.42 13.73 -6.00
CA LYS A 68 -7.90 13.87 -6.04
C LYS A 68 -8.70 13.55 -4.77
N LYS A 69 -8.12 13.11 -3.65
CA LYS A 69 -8.93 12.70 -2.48
C LYS A 69 -8.37 13.17 -1.13
N TYR A 70 -7.94 14.42 -1.05
CA TYR A 70 -7.69 15.09 0.24
C TYR A 70 -8.50 16.37 0.40
N ARG A 71 -9.73 16.39 -0.13
CA ARG A 71 -10.74 17.44 0.12
C ARG A 71 -12.14 16.84 0.05
N GLN A 72 -12.54 16.21 1.14
CA GLN A 72 -13.94 16.27 1.56
C GLN A 72 -13.95 16.72 3.02
N LEU A 73 -13.72 18.02 3.17
CA LEU A 73 -14.18 18.88 4.26
C LEU A 73 -14.62 20.18 3.58
#